data_AF-A0A094IL03-F1
#
_entry.id   AF-A0A094IL03-F1
#
_cell.length_a   1.000
_cell.length_b   1.000
_cell.length_c   1.000
_cell.angle_alpha   90.00
_cell.angle_beta   90.00
_cell.angle_gamma   90.00
#
_symmetry.space_group_name_H-M   'P 1'
#
loop_
_entity.id
_entity.type
_entity.pdbx_description
1 polymer ?
#
loop_
_entity_poly.entity_id
_entity_poly.type
_entity_poly.pdbx_seq_one_letter_code
_entity_poly.pdbx_strand_id
1 'polypeptide(L)'
;MLYIDTKDNTTNDCGFYFGLEEYLIKDYRHDGDIFLLWNTKPSVMIGRHQVTSLEIDTDFVKKNNIEVVRRMSGGGAVYTDPGCLQFSFITNNKSHKNIFEGHVEHIVNTVRELGLNAEFTGRNDILSDGKKFSGNAEYIYKDKMVIHGTILFNTDFTKLVGSLTPDKSKLFSHAISSVKSRVCNLGEKIDMSLDEFYDFLVNKVATKIVHLETLELEKIVKYSNKYYTDEWNYGKSPKHSITIKKKFDAGNFTVYLELKNDIVEDIKINGDYFSLKKIQDFENAFIGVNYTYKDFLGVTKTTKVKEYFYKLKTNEFLQFFFEKPAKKRISKPDYLKIDMANLNKETKKIKALLNQHNLHTVCQEASCPNQLECFSQKTATFMILGTHCTRNCSFCDVTHADPMPIDHNESANILKAAVLMDLKHVVITSVTRDDLGDYGSNQFVECIKLLKKERPEMTVEVLIPDFMGDYDALKRVVDAGPDVINHNLETIDRLYRGFRDNADYNRSLNLLKTTKEINPEMLTKSGIMVGIGEKTDEVLGLMDDLRNIGCDILTIGQYLRPSNLHIAVKEYVELEKFDLYKVEGKKKGFRYVASGPLVRSSYHAREQFEGE
;
A
#
# COMPACT_ATOMS: atom_id res chain seq x y z
N MET A 1 -4.03 -15.26 -32.22
CA MET A 1 -3.00 -16.09 -31.54
C MET A 1 -2.98 -17.49 -32.14
N LEU A 2 -1.83 -18.15 -32.22
CA LEU A 2 -1.74 -19.54 -32.71
C LEU A 2 -2.15 -20.50 -31.59
N TYR A 3 -3.25 -21.23 -31.75
CA TYR A 3 -3.68 -22.23 -30.79
C TYR A 3 -3.16 -23.62 -31.17
N ILE A 4 -2.55 -24.32 -30.21
CA ILE A 4 -2.22 -25.74 -30.35
C ILE A 4 -3.40 -26.54 -29.81
N ASP A 5 -4.04 -27.30 -30.69
CA ASP A 5 -5.23 -28.06 -30.39
C ASP A 5 -4.92 -29.26 -29.49
N THR A 6 -5.30 -29.10 -28.23
CA THR A 6 -5.09 -30.04 -27.13
C THR A 6 -6.40 -30.68 -26.66
N LYS A 7 -7.54 -30.39 -27.31
CA LYS A 7 -8.88 -30.79 -26.83
C LYS A 7 -9.04 -32.31 -26.72
N ASP A 8 -8.59 -33.03 -27.74
CA ASP A 8 -8.73 -34.49 -27.82
C ASP A 8 -7.54 -35.26 -27.24
N ASN A 9 -6.62 -34.57 -26.54
CA ASN A 9 -5.47 -35.23 -25.93
C ASN A 9 -5.88 -36.02 -24.68
N THR A 10 -5.99 -37.34 -24.81
CA THR A 10 -6.46 -38.23 -23.73
C THR A 10 -5.46 -38.41 -22.58
N THR A 11 -4.22 -37.93 -22.72
CA THR A 11 -3.20 -38.10 -21.67
C THR A 11 -3.54 -37.35 -20.38
N ASN A 12 -4.13 -36.15 -20.50
CA ASN A 12 -4.56 -35.30 -19.38
C ASN A 12 -3.52 -35.24 -18.24
N ASP A 13 -2.25 -35.14 -18.62
CA ASP A 13 -1.09 -35.33 -17.76
C ASP A 13 -0.26 -34.03 -17.68
N CYS A 14 0.01 -33.56 -16.46
CA CYS A 14 0.77 -32.32 -16.26
C CYS A 14 2.17 -32.37 -16.88
N GLY A 15 2.86 -33.51 -16.79
CA GLY A 15 4.22 -33.66 -17.31
C GLY A 15 4.27 -33.60 -18.84
N PHE A 16 3.23 -34.10 -19.51
CA PHE A 16 3.08 -33.94 -20.95
C PHE A 16 2.94 -32.46 -21.33
N TYR A 17 1.97 -31.76 -20.73
CA TYR A 17 1.70 -30.36 -21.08
C TYR A 17 2.85 -29.41 -20.73
N PHE A 18 3.56 -29.62 -19.62
CA PHE A 18 4.76 -28.83 -19.32
C PHE A 18 5.93 -29.17 -20.26
N GLY A 19 6.05 -30.42 -20.73
CA GLY A 19 6.98 -30.77 -21.80
C GLY A 19 6.63 -30.11 -23.13
N LEU A 20 5.34 -30.00 -23.44
CA LEU A 20 4.83 -29.28 -24.61
C LEU A 20 5.13 -27.77 -24.51
N GLU A 21 4.87 -27.13 -23.37
CA GLU A 21 5.26 -25.73 -23.14
C GLU A 21 6.77 -25.52 -23.38
N GLU A 22 7.60 -26.43 -22.87
CA GLU A 22 9.04 -26.34 -23.06
C GLU A 22 9.50 -26.57 -24.49
N TYR A 23 8.88 -27.50 -25.21
CA TYR A 23 9.13 -27.69 -26.64
C TYR A 23 8.78 -26.42 -27.42
N LEU A 24 7.62 -25.84 -27.16
CA LEU A 24 7.11 -24.68 -27.87
C LEU A 24 7.98 -23.43 -27.62
N ILE A 25 8.43 -23.20 -26.39
CA ILE A 25 9.29 -22.06 -26.10
C ILE A 25 10.72 -22.27 -26.63
N LYS A 26 11.29 -23.48 -26.55
CA LYS A 26 12.70 -23.71 -26.90
C LYS A 26 12.93 -23.94 -28.40
N ASP A 27 12.13 -24.82 -28.99
CA ASP A 27 12.44 -25.43 -30.28
C ASP A 27 11.46 -25.03 -31.37
N TYR A 28 10.17 -24.85 -31.04
CA TYR A 28 9.18 -24.42 -32.02
C TYR A 28 9.44 -22.98 -32.50
N ARG A 29 9.28 -22.75 -33.81
CA ARG A 29 9.54 -21.47 -34.46
C ARG A 29 8.23 -20.91 -35.00
N HIS A 30 7.80 -19.80 -34.42
CA HIS A 30 6.62 -19.05 -34.83
C HIS A 30 6.83 -17.57 -34.48
N ASP A 31 6.45 -16.68 -35.39
CA ASP A 31 6.69 -15.23 -35.26
C ASP A 31 5.60 -14.50 -34.44
N GLY A 32 4.62 -15.22 -33.90
CA GLY A 32 3.56 -14.69 -33.04
C GLY A 32 3.41 -15.43 -31.71
N ASP A 33 2.40 -15.04 -30.93
CA ASP A 33 2.10 -15.67 -29.65
C ASP A 33 1.34 -16.99 -29.84
N ILE A 34 1.65 -17.96 -28.98
CA ILE A 34 1.06 -19.30 -28.97
C ILE A 34 0.13 -19.43 -27.75
N PHE A 35 -1.02 -20.04 -27.94
CA PHE A 35 -2.03 -20.33 -26.93
C PHE A 35 -2.20 -21.84 -26.74
N LEU A 36 -2.24 -22.28 -25.50
CA LEU A 36 -2.63 -23.63 -25.07
C LEU A 36 -3.83 -23.52 -24.13
N LEU A 37 -4.75 -24.48 -24.23
CA LEU A 37 -5.84 -24.65 -23.27
C LEU A 37 -5.99 -26.14 -22.96
N TRP A 38 -5.88 -26.55 -21.71
CA TRP A 38 -5.80 -27.97 -21.36
C TRP A 38 -6.41 -28.22 -19.99
N ASN A 39 -6.64 -29.49 -19.65
CA ASN A 39 -7.03 -29.92 -18.32
C ASN A 39 -6.19 -31.13 -17.91
N THR A 40 -6.34 -31.57 -16.67
CA THR A 40 -5.56 -32.70 -16.16
C THR A 40 -6.38 -33.62 -15.29
N LYS A 41 -5.90 -34.85 -15.10
CA LYS A 41 -6.26 -35.66 -13.93
C LYS A 41 -5.91 -34.92 -12.62
N PRO A 42 -6.52 -35.30 -11.48
CA PRO A 42 -6.23 -34.71 -10.18
C PRO A 42 -4.73 -34.61 -9.89
N SER A 43 -4.21 -33.40 -9.77
CA SER A 43 -2.78 -33.13 -9.60
C SER A 43 -2.53 -31.91 -8.72
N VAL A 44 -1.39 -31.88 -8.04
CA VAL A 44 -0.82 -30.69 -7.39
C VAL A 44 0.39 -30.22 -8.18
N MET A 45 0.28 -29.01 -8.72
CA MET A 45 1.36 -28.32 -9.41
C MET A 45 2.18 -27.50 -8.41
N ILE A 46 3.42 -27.95 -8.15
CA ILE A 46 4.34 -27.29 -7.22
C ILE A 46 5.13 -26.20 -7.95
N GLY A 47 5.24 -25.03 -7.33
CA GLY A 47 6.05 -23.94 -7.86
C GLY A 47 7.53 -24.31 -7.92
N ARG A 48 8.26 -23.76 -8.90
CA ARG A 48 9.65 -24.12 -9.21
C ARG A 48 10.57 -24.19 -8.00
N HIS A 49 10.40 -23.26 -7.06
CA HIS A 49 11.28 -23.06 -5.91
C HIS A 49 10.67 -23.51 -4.58
N GLN A 50 9.50 -24.14 -4.58
CA GLN A 50 8.85 -24.59 -3.34
C GLN A 50 9.40 -25.93 -2.86
N VAL A 51 9.38 -26.15 -1.54
CA VAL A 51 9.73 -27.46 -0.95
C VAL A 51 8.47 -28.30 -0.88
N THR A 52 8.36 -29.30 -1.74
CA THR A 52 7.12 -30.07 -1.94
C THR A 52 6.51 -30.62 -0.66
N SER A 53 7.33 -31.19 0.23
CA SER A 53 6.89 -31.76 1.51
C SER A 53 6.30 -30.74 2.49
N LEU A 54 6.52 -29.44 2.27
CA LEU A 54 5.94 -28.36 3.08
C LEU A 54 4.66 -27.78 2.48
N GLU A 55 4.34 -28.11 1.24
CA GLU A 55 3.21 -27.53 0.50
C GLU A 55 2.04 -28.50 0.36
N ILE A 56 2.29 -29.81 0.48
CA ILE A 56 1.28 -30.85 0.29
C ILE A 56 1.00 -31.63 1.57
N ASP A 57 -0.22 -32.14 1.69
CA ASP A 57 -0.53 -33.24 2.59
C ASP A 57 -0.23 -34.56 1.88
N THR A 58 0.91 -35.17 2.24
CA THR A 58 1.40 -36.36 1.54
C THR A 58 0.47 -37.56 1.69
N ASP A 59 -0.20 -37.69 2.84
CA ASP A 59 -1.10 -38.81 3.10
C ASP A 59 -2.40 -38.64 2.32
N PHE A 60 -2.96 -37.42 2.30
CA PHE A 60 -4.15 -37.12 1.51
C PHE A 60 -3.92 -37.31 0.01
N VAL A 61 -2.81 -36.77 -0.51
CA VAL A 61 -2.45 -36.86 -1.93
C VAL A 61 -2.32 -38.32 -2.36
N LYS A 62 -1.61 -39.15 -1.58
CA LYS A 62 -1.49 -40.60 -1.84
C LYS A 62 -2.83 -41.31 -1.77
N LYS A 63 -3.63 -41.06 -0.73
CA LYS A 63 -4.93 -41.71 -0.52
C LYS A 63 -5.92 -41.42 -1.66
N ASN A 64 -5.84 -40.24 -2.26
CA ASN A 64 -6.77 -39.80 -3.30
C ASN A 64 -6.20 -39.95 -4.73
N ASN A 65 -5.05 -40.62 -4.89
CA ASN A 65 -4.37 -40.80 -6.18
C ASN A 65 -4.16 -39.48 -6.94
N ILE A 66 -3.66 -38.47 -6.22
CA ILE A 66 -3.39 -37.13 -6.76
C ILE A 66 -1.91 -37.06 -7.11
N GLU A 67 -1.59 -36.62 -8.32
CA GLU A 67 -0.21 -36.53 -8.77
C GLU A 67 0.48 -35.27 -8.24
N VAL A 68 1.81 -35.29 -8.16
CA VAL A 68 2.59 -34.13 -7.73
C VAL A 68 3.62 -33.83 -8.80
N VAL A 69 3.48 -32.66 -9.43
CA VAL A 69 4.35 -32.27 -10.54
C VAL A 69 4.86 -30.86 -10.32
N ARG A 70 6.18 -30.67 -10.41
CA ARG A 70 6.80 -29.35 -10.28
C ARG A 70 6.84 -28.65 -11.64
N ARG A 71 6.37 -27.40 -11.71
CA ARG A 71 6.41 -26.59 -12.94
C ARG A 71 7.69 -25.76 -13.05
N MET A 72 7.93 -25.21 -14.23
CA MET A 72 9.09 -24.34 -14.50
C MET A 72 8.95 -22.93 -13.90
N SER A 73 7.73 -22.43 -13.78
CA SER A 73 7.44 -21.12 -13.19
C SER A 73 7.53 -21.13 -11.66
N GLY A 74 7.80 -19.96 -11.09
CA GLY A 74 7.62 -19.71 -9.65
C GLY A 74 6.14 -19.68 -9.24
N GLY A 75 5.85 -19.10 -8.07
CA GLY A 75 4.50 -19.03 -7.51
C GLY A 75 4.17 -20.16 -6.53
N GLY A 76 2.97 -20.12 -5.96
CA GLY A 76 2.50 -21.09 -4.97
C GLY A 76 2.08 -22.45 -5.55
N ALA A 77 1.76 -23.39 -4.68
CA ALA A 77 1.24 -24.70 -5.06
C ALA A 77 -0.24 -24.57 -5.48
N VAL A 78 -0.63 -25.29 -6.52
CA VAL A 78 -1.99 -25.23 -7.09
C VAL A 78 -2.53 -26.64 -7.28
N TYR A 79 -3.74 -26.88 -6.82
CA TYR A 79 -4.48 -28.10 -7.14
C TYR A 79 -5.24 -27.92 -8.47
N THR A 80 -5.26 -28.97 -9.27
CA THR A 80 -6.02 -29.07 -10.51
C THR A 80 -6.69 -30.44 -10.61
N ASP A 81 -7.76 -30.49 -11.39
CA ASP A 81 -8.56 -31.68 -11.72
C ASP A 81 -9.24 -31.46 -13.09
N PRO A 82 -10.03 -32.42 -13.60
CA PRO A 82 -10.70 -32.24 -14.89
C PRO A 82 -11.67 -31.06 -14.95
N GLY A 83 -12.13 -30.55 -13.80
CA GLY A 83 -12.97 -29.35 -13.69
C GLY A 83 -12.18 -28.04 -13.64
N CYS A 84 -10.85 -28.10 -13.71
CA CYS A 84 -9.96 -26.95 -13.77
C CYS A 84 -9.33 -26.88 -15.16
N LEU A 85 -9.56 -25.79 -15.90
CA LEU A 85 -8.80 -25.54 -17.13
C LEU A 85 -7.46 -24.90 -16.78
N GLN A 86 -6.47 -25.14 -17.61
CA GLN A 86 -5.19 -24.49 -17.61
C GLN A 86 -5.02 -23.81 -18.96
N PHE A 87 -4.43 -22.62 -18.95
CA PHE A 87 -4.05 -21.93 -20.17
C PHE A 87 -2.59 -21.57 -20.15
N SER A 88 -1.97 -21.50 -21.32
CA SER A 88 -0.59 -21.06 -21.46
C SER A 88 -0.45 -20.16 -22.69
N PHE A 89 0.16 -19.00 -22.50
CA PHE A 89 0.57 -18.07 -23.53
C PHE A 89 2.09 -18.11 -23.65
N ILE A 90 2.60 -18.29 -24.86
CA ILE A 90 4.05 -18.29 -25.14
C ILE A 90 4.33 -17.15 -26.11
N THR A 91 5.12 -16.18 -25.65
CA THR A 91 5.42 -14.95 -26.41
C THR A 91 6.92 -14.76 -26.62
N ASN A 92 7.27 -14.15 -27.75
CA ASN A 92 8.64 -13.76 -28.08
C ASN A 92 9.02 -12.36 -27.55
N ASN A 93 8.12 -11.68 -26.83
CA ASN A 93 8.33 -10.31 -26.36
C ASN A 93 8.86 -10.27 -24.90
N LYS A 94 9.95 -9.52 -24.65
CA LYS A 94 10.68 -9.43 -23.37
C LYS A 94 10.25 -8.33 -22.40
N SER A 95 9.47 -7.34 -22.85
CA SER A 95 9.22 -6.15 -22.02
C SER A 95 8.24 -6.44 -20.88
N HIS A 96 8.74 -6.76 -19.68
CA HIS A 96 7.89 -7.05 -18.50
C HIS A 96 6.86 -5.96 -18.14
N LYS A 97 7.00 -4.72 -18.63
CA LYS A 97 5.96 -3.71 -18.46
C LYS A 97 4.74 -4.11 -19.31
N ASN A 98 3.73 -4.65 -18.63
CA ASN A 98 2.37 -4.91 -19.12
C ASN A 98 2.18 -6.15 -20.02
N ILE A 99 3.21 -6.99 -20.27
CA ILE A 99 3.02 -8.24 -21.05
C ILE A 99 2.25 -9.29 -20.27
N PHE A 100 2.61 -9.56 -19.02
CA PHE A 100 1.91 -10.56 -18.19
C PHE A 100 0.42 -10.23 -18.06
N GLU A 101 0.13 -9.00 -17.62
CA GLU A 101 -1.22 -8.50 -17.47
C GLU A 101 -1.95 -8.45 -18.81
N GLY A 102 -1.30 -8.01 -19.88
CA GLY A 102 -1.90 -7.96 -21.22
C GLY A 102 -2.33 -9.34 -21.76
N HIS A 103 -1.58 -10.40 -21.48
CA HIS A 103 -1.98 -11.76 -21.87
C HIS A 103 -3.09 -12.31 -20.97
N VAL A 104 -3.00 -12.06 -19.67
CA VAL A 104 -4.05 -12.47 -18.72
C VAL A 104 -5.38 -11.75 -19.02
N GLU A 105 -5.33 -10.52 -19.52
CA GLU A 105 -6.50 -9.75 -19.96
C GLU A 105 -7.30 -10.45 -21.07
N HIS A 106 -6.72 -11.34 -21.89
CA HIS A 106 -7.50 -12.15 -22.83
C HIS A 106 -8.51 -13.05 -22.10
N ILE A 107 -8.11 -13.64 -20.97
CA ILE A 107 -8.99 -14.46 -20.14
C ILE A 107 -10.01 -13.58 -19.42
N VAL A 108 -9.57 -12.45 -18.85
CA VAL A 108 -10.45 -11.50 -18.15
C VAL A 108 -11.57 -11.01 -19.08
N ASN A 109 -11.22 -10.56 -20.29
CA ASN A 109 -12.18 -10.02 -21.23
C ASN A 109 -13.14 -11.09 -21.76
N THR A 110 -12.65 -12.31 -22.01
CA THR A 110 -13.52 -13.43 -22.40
C THR A 110 -14.55 -13.75 -21.31
N VAL A 111 -14.16 -13.73 -20.04
CA VAL A 111 -15.07 -13.94 -18.91
C VAL A 111 -16.06 -12.77 -18.75
N ARG A 112 -15.64 -11.52 -18.98
CA ARG A 112 -16.52 -10.35 -18.96
C ARG A 112 -17.61 -10.41 -20.03
N GLU A 113 -17.29 -10.94 -21.21
CA GLU A 113 -18.29 -11.13 -22.29
C GLU A 113 -19.39 -12.13 -21.93
N LEU A 114 -19.15 -13.02 -20.98
CA LEU A 114 -20.16 -13.92 -20.41
C LEU A 114 -21.02 -13.24 -19.33
N GLY A 115 -20.88 -11.92 -19.15
CA GLY A 115 -21.67 -11.14 -18.19
C GLY A 115 -21.14 -11.16 -16.76
N LEU A 116 -19.95 -11.74 -16.53
CA LEU A 116 -19.34 -11.79 -15.20
C LEU A 116 -18.44 -10.58 -14.94
N ASN A 117 -18.48 -10.04 -13.71
CA ASN A 117 -17.56 -8.99 -13.30
C ASN A 117 -16.19 -9.57 -12.96
N ALA A 118 -15.32 -9.71 -13.97
CA ALA A 118 -13.96 -10.21 -13.82
C ALA A 118 -12.91 -9.09 -13.77
N GLU A 119 -11.90 -9.25 -12.92
CA GLU A 119 -10.78 -8.31 -12.78
C GLU A 119 -9.46 -9.03 -12.46
N PHE A 120 -8.36 -8.55 -13.04
CA PHE A 120 -7.02 -8.96 -12.65
C PHE A 120 -6.57 -8.15 -11.43
N THR A 121 -6.14 -8.81 -10.35
CA THR A 121 -5.78 -8.13 -9.10
C THR A 121 -4.52 -8.70 -8.45
N GLY A 122 -3.95 -7.91 -7.54
CA GLY A 122 -2.80 -8.30 -6.75
C GLY A 122 -1.54 -8.47 -7.60
N ARG A 123 -0.93 -9.67 -7.54
CA ARG A 123 0.29 -9.99 -8.29
C ARG A 123 0.01 -10.84 -9.52
N ASN A 124 -1.01 -11.70 -9.46
CA ASN A 124 -1.18 -12.80 -10.38
C ASN A 124 -2.57 -13.46 -10.32
N ASP A 125 -3.58 -12.83 -9.72
CA ASP A 125 -4.88 -13.47 -9.49
C ASP A 125 -5.96 -12.82 -10.37
N ILE A 126 -6.93 -13.62 -10.80
CA ILE A 126 -8.16 -13.11 -11.44
C ILE A 126 -9.34 -13.41 -10.52
N LEU A 127 -10.12 -12.37 -10.26
CA LEU A 127 -11.31 -12.42 -9.42
C LEU A 127 -12.57 -12.30 -10.27
N SER A 128 -13.65 -12.91 -9.81
CA SER A 128 -15.01 -12.69 -10.27
C SER A 128 -15.87 -12.37 -9.05
N ASP A 129 -16.45 -11.18 -9.02
CA ASP A 129 -17.20 -10.63 -7.86
C ASP A 129 -16.38 -10.70 -6.56
N GLY A 130 -15.10 -10.32 -6.63
CA GLY A 130 -14.17 -10.34 -5.48
C GLY A 130 -13.69 -11.73 -5.04
N LYS A 131 -14.10 -12.81 -5.71
CA LYS A 131 -13.64 -14.19 -5.43
C LYS A 131 -12.70 -14.69 -6.51
N LYS A 132 -11.58 -15.29 -6.12
CA LYS A 132 -10.56 -15.79 -7.05
C LYS A 132 -11.05 -17.01 -7.81
N PHE A 133 -10.92 -17.00 -9.13
CA PHE A 133 -11.15 -18.18 -9.98
C PHE A 133 -9.90 -18.58 -10.77
N SER A 134 -8.85 -17.76 -10.78
CA SER A 134 -7.62 -18.03 -11.52
C SER A 134 -6.39 -17.57 -10.75
N GLY A 135 -5.34 -18.40 -10.75
CA GLY A 135 -4.00 -18.03 -10.30
C GLY A 135 -3.01 -18.22 -11.45
N ASN A 136 -2.15 -17.22 -11.65
CA ASN A 136 -1.29 -17.13 -12.81
C ASN A 136 0.19 -17.15 -12.41
N ALA A 137 1.06 -17.58 -13.31
CA ALA A 137 2.50 -17.59 -13.10
C ALA A 137 3.23 -17.42 -14.43
N GLU A 138 4.51 -17.10 -14.35
CA GLU A 138 5.35 -16.87 -15.51
C GLU A 138 6.73 -17.51 -15.36
N TYR A 139 7.35 -17.84 -16.49
CA TYR A 139 8.79 -18.08 -16.56
C TYR A 139 9.37 -17.59 -17.88
N ILE A 140 10.66 -17.25 -17.84
CA ILE A 140 11.40 -16.73 -18.99
C ILE A 140 12.40 -17.79 -19.45
N TYR A 141 12.49 -17.97 -20.76
CA TYR A 141 13.55 -18.73 -21.41
C TYR A 141 14.19 -17.89 -22.51
N LYS A 142 15.46 -17.50 -22.30
CA LYS A 142 16.21 -16.60 -23.18
C LYS A 142 15.44 -15.30 -23.45
N ASP A 143 14.82 -15.20 -24.61
CA ASP A 143 14.07 -14.07 -25.11
C ASP A 143 12.58 -14.25 -25.20
N LYS A 144 12.11 -15.39 -24.73
CA LYS A 144 10.71 -15.75 -24.73
C LYS A 144 10.19 -15.93 -23.31
N MET A 145 8.88 -15.90 -23.19
CA MET A 145 8.19 -15.98 -21.92
C MET A 145 6.98 -16.90 -22.05
N VAL A 146 6.76 -17.73 -21.02
CA VAL A 146 5.51 -18.45 -20.84
C VAL A 146 4.74 -17.79 -19.71
N ILE A 147 3.47 -17.50 -19.95
CA ILE A 147 2.50 -17.00 -18.99
C ILE A 147 1.39 -18.04 -18.93
N HIS A 148 1.21 -18.68 -17.79
CA HIS A 148 0.19 -19.70 -17.67
C HIS A 148 -0.63 -19.53 -16.40
N GLY A 149 -1.81 -20.12 -16.38
CA GLY A 149 -2.71 -19.99 -15.26
C GLY A 149 -3.76 -21.07 -15.23
N THR A 150 -4.52 -21.07 -14.16
CA THR A 150 -5.68 -21.95 -13.99
C THR A 150 -6.99 -21.20 -14.16
N ILE A 151 -8.06 -21.92 -14.45
CA ILE A 151 -9.43 -21.43 -14.44
C ILE A 151 -10.24 -22.48 -13.68
N LEU A 152 -10.63 -22.13 -12.46
CA LEU A 152 -11.51 -22.94 -11.63
C LEU A 152 -12.91 -22.87 -12.25
N PHE A 153 -13.30 -23.93 -12.96
CA PHE A 153 -14.60 -24.00 -13.62
C PHE A 153 -15.58 -24.80 -12.78
N ASN A 154 -15.23 -26.04 -12.44
CA ASN A 154 -15.99 -26.97 -11.60
C ASN A 154 -15.04 -27.83 -10.74
N THR A 155 -14.00 -27.21 -10.18
CA THR A 155 -12.97 -27.89 -9.38
C THR A 155 -13.52 -28.40 -8.04
N ASP A 156 -13.07 -29.57 -7.62
CA ASP A 156 -13.38 -30.16 -6.32
C ASP A 156 -12.60 -29.44 -5.20
N PHE A 157 -13.27 -28.51 -4.53
CA PHE A 157 -12.67 -27.77 -3.41
C PHE A 157 -12.31 -28.64 -2.20
N THR A 158 -12.91 -29.83 -2.04
CA THR A 158 -12.53 -30.77 -0.97
C THR A 158 -11.15 -31.31 -1.23
N LYS A 159 -10.89 -31.77 -2.46
CA LYS A 159 -9.57 -32.25 -2.86
C LYS A 159 -8.55 -31.12 -2.94
N LEU A 160 -8.94 -29.92 -3.38
CA LEU A 160 -8.08 -28.74 -3.34
C LEU A 160 -7.56 -28.47 -1.93
N VAL A 161 -8.47 -28.38 -0.95
CA VAL A 161 -8.11 -28.10 0.44
C VAL A 161 -7.33 -29.25 1.06
N GLY A 162 -7.73 -30.50 0.79
CA GLY A 162 -7.06 -31.67 1.36
C GLY A 162 -5.68 -31.96 0.79
N SER A 163 -5.40 -31.55 -0.46
CA SER A 163 -4.10 -31.84 -1.08
C SER A 163 -2.99 -30.90 -0.62
N LEU A 164 -3.34 -29.69 -0.17
CA LEU A 164 -2.40 -28.67 0.27
C LEU A 164 -2.23 -28.74 1.78
N THR A 165 -1.03 -28.44 2.29
CA THR A 165 -0.76 -28.52 3.73
C THR A 165 -1.73 -27.63 4.52
N PRO A 166 -2.54 -28.18 5.42
CA PRO A 166 -3.49 -27.40 6.19
C PRO A 166 -2.78 -26.55 7.26
N ASP A 167 -3.34 -25.37 7.54
CA ASP A 167 -3.05 -24.67 8.79
C ASP A 167 -3.53 -25.57 9.94
N LYS A 168 -2.59 -26.17 10.69
CA LYS A 168 -2.86 -27.18 11.73
C LYS A 168 -3.81 -26.69 12.85
N SER A 169 -4.12 -25.40 12.87
CA SER A 169 -5.05 -24.77 13.81
C SER A 169 -6.54 -24.86 13.42
N LYS A 170 -6.89 -25.31 12.20
CA LYS A 170 -8.27 -25.25 11.68
C LYS A 170 -8.85 -26.64 11.39
N LEU A 171 -10.09 -26.88 11.83
CA LEU A 171 -10.87 -28.04 11.43
C LEU A 171 -11.07 -28.05 9.90
N PHE A 172 -11.04 -29.23 9.29
CA PHE A 172 -11.12 -29.42 7.84
C PHE A 172 -12.38 -28.79 7.21
N SER A 173 -13.54 -28.91 7.88
CA SER A 173 -14.80 -28.28 7.44
C SER A 173 -14.73 -26.75 7.43
N HIS A 174 -14.08 -26.14 8.44
CA HIS A 174 -13.84 -24.70 8.47
C HIS A 174 -12.84 -24.27 7.39
N ALA A 175 -11.86 -25.09 7.04
CA ALA A 175 -10.93 -24.81 5.95
C ALA A 175 -11.65 -24.76 4.58
N ILE A 176 -12.56 -25.70 4.30
CA ILE A 176 -13.37 -25.69 3.07
C ILE A 176 -14.25 -24.45 3.00
N SER A 177 -14.98 -24.13 4.08
CA SER A 177 -15.83 -22.92 4.14
C SER A 177 -15.01 -21.64 3.93
N SER A 178 -13.81 -21.57 4.53
CA SER A 178 -12.89 -20.45 4.38
C SER A 178 -12.29 -20.33 2.97
N VAL A 179 -12.17 -21.42 2.23
CA VAL A 179 -11.74 -21.38 0.83
C VAL A 179 -12.90 -20.92 -0.06
N LYS A 180 -14.11 -21.47 0.10
CA LYS A 180 -15.32 -21.06 -0.64
C LYS A 180 -15.71 -19.57 -0.45
N SER A 181 -15.27 -18.94 0.63
CA SER A 181 -15.47 -17.50 0.83
C SER A 181 -14.50 -16.63 -0.01
N ARG A 182 -13.37 -17.18 -0.46
CA ARG A 182 -12.29 -16.47 -1.18
C ARG A 182 -12.09 -16.91 -2.63
N VAL A 183 -12.44 -18.15 -2.97
CA VAL A 183 -12.38 -18.68 -4.34
C VAL A 183 -13.77 -19.06 -4.85
N CYS A 184 -13.94 -19.11 -6.18
CA CYS A 184 -15.18 -19.55 -6.81
C CYS A 184 -14.91 -20.37 -8.08
N ASN A 185 -15.90 -21.20 -8.42
CA ASN A 185 -15.97 -21.95 -9.68
C ASN A 185 -16.80 -21.13 -10.67
N LEU A 186 -16.31 -20.94 -11.89
CA LEU A 186 -17.04 -20.19 -12.92
C LEU A 186 -18.30 -20.91 -13.39
N GLY A 187 -18.29 -22.25 -13.43
CA GLY A 187 -19.44 -23.06 -13.84
C GLY A 187 -20.66 -22.93 -12.91
N GLU A 188 -20.47 -22.42 -11.69
CA GLU A 188 -21.58 -22.09 -10.78
C GLU A 188 -22.26 -20.75 -11.14
N LYS A 189 -21.62 -19.94 -12.01
CA LYS A 189 -22.04 -18.57 -12.33
C LYS A 189 -22.51 -18.39 -13.78
N ILE A 190 -22.28 -19.38 -14.64
CA ILE A 190 -22.63 -19.33 -16.07
C ILE A 190 -23.39 -20.58 -16.46
N ASP A 191 -24.35 -20.44 -17.37
CA ASP A 191 -25.13 -21.55 -17.92
C ASP A 191 -24.40 -22.14 -19.15
N MET A 192 -23.28 -22.81 -18.89
CA MET A 192 -22.40 -23.37 -19.91
C MET A 192 -21.66 -24.58 -19.34
N SER A 193 -21.55 -25.64 -20.12
CA SER A 193 -20.70 -26.79 -19.79
C SER A 193 -19.22 -26.44 -19.91
N LEU A 194 -18.35 -27.26 -19.31
CA LEU A 194 -16.90 -27.07 -19.41
C LEU A 194 -16.42 -27.12 -20.87
N ASP A 195 -16.98 -28.03 -21.68
CA ASP A 195 -16.60 -28.21 -23.08
C ASP A 195 -17.04 -27.02 -23.93
N GLU A 196 -18.25 -26.50 -23.72
CA GLU A 196 -18.71 -25.28 -24.37
C GLU A 196 -17.85 -24.07 -23.97
N PHE A 197 -17.44 -23.97 -22.71
CA PHE A 197 -16.57 -22.91 -22.24
C PHE A 197 -15.16 -23.01 -22.81
N TYR A 198 -14.64 -24.23 -22.96
CA TYR A 198 -13.38 -24.51 -23.64
C TYR A 198 -13.42 -23.98 -25.07
N ASP A 199 -14.46 -24.35 -25.83
CA ASP A 199 -14.62 -23.91 -27.22
C ASP A 199 -14.81 -22.41 -27.32
N PHE A 200 -15.57 -21.82 -26.40
CA PHE A 200 -15.75 -20.38 -26.32
C PHE A 200 -14.42 -19.64 -26.13
N LEU A 201 -13.58 -20.08 -25.19
CA LEU A 201 -12.25 -19.50 -24.96
C LEU A 201 -11.35 -19.64 -26.19
N VAL A 202 -11.28 -20.83 -26.79
CA VAL A 202 -10.46 -21.06 -27.99
C VAL A 202 -10.92 -20.14 -29.12
N ASN A 203 -12.21 -20.04 -29.39
CA ASN A 203 -12.74 -19.19 -30.47
C ASN A 203 -12.48 -17.69 -30.25
N LYS A 204 -12.38 -17.24 -29.01
CA LYS A 204 -12.10 -15.82 -28.68
C LYS A 204 -10.64 -15.46 -28.77
N VAL A 205 -9.74 -16.38 -28.44
CA VAL A 205 -8.30 -16.14 -28.34
C VAL A 205 -7.56 -16.56 -29.61
N ALA A 206 -7.95 -17.70 -30.19
CA ALA A 206 -7.28 -18.30 -31.32
C ALA A 206 -7.67 -17.60 -32.63
N THR A 207 -6.68 -17.39 -33.50
CA THR A 207 -6.90 -16.95 -34.89
C THR A 207 -6.47 -18.01 -35.89
N LYS A 208 -5.73 -19.02 -35.45
CA LYS A 208 -5.22 -20.13 -36.24
C LYS A 208 -5.08 -21.35 -35.34
N ILE A 209 -5.33 -22.53 -35.88
CA ILE A 209 -5.28 -23.82 -35.16
C ILE A 209 -4.15 -24.67 -35.76
N VAL A 210 -3.41 -25.37 -34.90
CA VAL A 210 -2.40 -26.38 -35.25
C VAL A 210 -2.66 -27.61 -34.40
N HIS A 211 -2.81 -28.77 -35.03
CA HIS A 211 -3.07 -30.02 -34.31
C HIS A 211 -1.78 -30.60 -33.72
N LEU A 212 -1.87 -31.16 -32.51
CA LEU A 212 -0.74 -31.78 -31.79
C LEU A 212 0.04 -32.80 -32.63
N GLU A 213 -0.66 -33.58 -33.46
CA GLU A 213 -0.07 -34.61 -34.33
C GLU A 213 0.95 -34.06 -35.33
N THR A 214 0.89 -32.77 -35.62
CA THR A 214 1.84 -32.10 -36.53
C THR A 214 3.14 -31.67 -35.85
N LEU A 215 3.23 -31.80 -34.53
CA LEU A 215 4.40 -31.40 -33.73
C LEU A 215 5.39 -32.57 -33.56
N GLU A 216 6.63 -32.24 -33.22
CA GLU A 216 7.68 -33.24 -33.00
C GLU A 216 7.53 -33.93 -31.64
N LEU A 217 6.69 -34.98 -31.59
CA LEU A 217 6.35 -35.71 -30.36
C LEU A 217 7.58 -36.22 -29.59
N GLU A 218 8.62 -36.69 -30.29
CA GLU A 218 9.86 -37.16 -29.65
C GLU A 218 10.54 -36.07 -28.81
N LYS A 219 10.52 -34.81 -29.26
CA LYS A 219 11.07 -33.67 -28.51
C LYS A 219 10.20 -33.31 -27.33
N ILE A 220 8.87 -33.35 -27.50
CA ILE A 220 7.92 -33.12 -26.40
C ILE A 220 8.17 -34.14 -25.29
N VAL A 221 8.21 -35.44 -25.62
CA VAL A 221 8.49 -36.53 -24.66
C VAL A 221 9.84 -36.33 -23.98
N LYS A 222 10.88 -35.95 -24.74
CA LYS A 222 12.20 -35.66 -24.17
C LYS A 222 12.15 -34.55 -23.11
N TYR A 223 11.40 -33.48 -23.35
CA TYR A 223 11.21 -32.42 -22.34
C TYR A 223 10.30 -32.87 -21.19
N SER A 224 9.32 -33.73 -21.46
CA SER A 224 8.40 -34.28 -20.45
C SER A 224 9.09 -35.16 -19.40
N ASN A 225 10.14 -35.90 -19.79
CA ASN A 225 10.79 -36.91 -18.94
C ASN A 225 11.12 -36.43 -17.51
N LYS A 226 11.61 -35.20 -17.34
CA LYS A 226 11.96 -34.69 -16.00
C LYS A 226 10.76 -34.54 -15.08
N TYR A 227 9.56 -34.29 -15.61
CA TYR A 227 8.34 -34.09 -14.81
C TYR A 227 7.82 -35.38 -14.20
N TYR A 228 8.37 -36.53 -14.61
CA TYR A 228 8.04 -37.84 -14.05
C TYR A 228 9.08 -38.35 -13.05
N THR A 229 10.07 -37.52 -12.67
CA THR A 229 11.11 -37.94 -11.72
C THR A 229 10.91 -37.33 -10.34
N ASP A 230 11.15 -38.15 -9.30
CA ASP A 230 11.13 -37.68 -7.92
C ASP A 230 12.20 -36.61 -7.66
N GLU A 231 13.35 -36.72 -8.35
CA GLU A 231 14.42 -35.73 -8.27
C GLU A 231 13.91 -34.32 -8.64
N TRP A 232 13.08 -34.22 -9.67
CA TRP A 232 12.51 -32.93 -10.06
C TRP A 232 11.34 -32.52 -9.15
N ASN A 233 10.40 -33.45 -8.90
CA ASN A 233 9.15 -33.11 -8.23
C ASN A 233 9.34 -32.88 -6.73
N TYR A 234 10.19 -33.66 -6.06
CA TYR A 234 10.41 -33.58 -4.62
C TYR A 234 11.75 -32.95 -4.26
N GLY A 235 12.77 -33.10 -5.12
CA GLY A 235 14.12 -32.62 -4.84
C GLY A 235 14.77 -33.34 -3.66
N LYS A 236 15.96 -32.86 -3.27
CA LYS A 236 16.60 -33.28 -2.02
C LYS A 236 16.19 -32.33 -0.91
N SER A 237 15.74 -32.87 0.22
CA SER A 237 15.55 -32.09 1.44
C SER A 237 16.89 -31.45 1.82
N PRO A 238 16.96 -30.11 1.90
CA PRO A 238 18.22 -29.41 2.14
C PRO A 238 18.74 -29.76 3.57
N LYS A 239 19.98 -30.26 3.72
CA LYS A 239 20.62 -30.53 5.04
C LYS A 239 21.39 -29.28 5.47
N HIS A 240 20.86 -28.47 6.41
CA HIS A 240 21.53 -27.22 6.79
C HIS A 240 21.44 -26.89 8.28
N SER A 241 22.38 -26.07 8.74
CA SER A 241 22.50 -25.61 10.12
C SER A 241 21.58 -24.44 10.45
N ILE A 242 21.21 -23.61 9.48
CA ILE A 242 20.34 -22.43 9.67
C ILE A 242 19.20 -22.44 8.65
N THR A 243 17.97 -22.21 9.13
CA THR A 243 16.77 -22.04 8.29
C THR A 243 16.08 -20.73 8.65
N ILE A 244 15.88 -19.86 7.66
CA ILE A 244 15.28 -18.53 7.82
C ILE A 244 14.00 -18.48 6.97
N LYS A 245 12.86 -18.11 7.57
CA LYS A 245 11.58 -17.96 6.86
C LYS A 245 11.09 -16.52 6.96
N LYS A 246 10.82 -15.85 5.83
CA LYS A 246 10.25 -14.49 5.79
C LYS A 246 9.27 -14.32 4.63
N LYS A 247 8.31 -13.40 4.82
CA LYS A 247 7.31 -13.02 3.82
C LYS A 247 7.54 -11.57 3.39
N PHE A 248 7.54 -11.34 2.09
CA PHE A 248 7.65 -10.04 1.44
C PHE A 248 6.57 -9.89 0.36
N ASP A 249 6.47 -8.70 -0.23
CA ASP A 249 5.62 -8.47 -1.40
C ASP A 249 6.02 -9.36 -2.59
N ALA A 250 7.30 -9.76 -2.66
CA ALA A 250 7.83 -10.70 -3.65
C ALA A 250 7.40 -12.16 -3.42
N GLY A 251 6.95 -12.53 -2.21
CA GLY A 251 6.51 -13.88 -1.86
C GLY A 251 6.95 -14.32 -0.47
N ASN A 252 6.61 -15.55 -0.12
CA ASN A 252 7.18 -16.31 0.97
C ASN A 252 8.53 -16.88 0.53
N PHE A 253 9.52 -16.75 1.41
CA PHE A 253 10.88 -17.23 1.20
C PHE A 253 11.31 -18.08 2.40
N THR A 254 11.98 -19.18 2.11
CA THR A 254 12.71 -20.01 3.06
C THR A 254 14.14 -20.12 2.57
N VAL A 255 15.08 -19.55 3.32
CA VAL A 255 16.51 -19.65 3.03
C VAL A 255 17.13 -20.68 3.95
N TYR A 256 17.85 -21.63 3.37
CA TYR A 256 18.69 -22.58 4.08
C TYR A 256 20.15 -22.19 3.89
N LEU A 257 20.93 -22.20 4.96
CA LEU A 257 22.31 -21.74 4.95
C LEU A 257 23.20 -22.72 5.71
N GLU A 258 24.33 -23.08 5.11
CA GLU A 258 25.41 -23.84 5.75
C GLU A 258 26.62 -22.92 5.94
N LEU A 259 27.11 -22.85 7.19
CA LEU A 259 28.23 -22.01 7.58
C LEU A 259 29.36 -22.87 8.15
N LYS A 260 30.60 -22.54 7.77
CA LYS A 260 31.82 -23.05 8.38
C LYS A 260 32.77 -21.89 8.67
N ASN A 261 33.09 -21.68 9.94
CA ASN A 261 33.91 -20.54 10.40
C ASN A 261 33.40 -19.19 9.86
N ASP A 262 32.08 -18.96 9.96
CA ASP A 262 31.39 -17.76 9.45
C ASP A 262 31.51 -17.53 7.93
N ILE A 263 31.93 -18.54 7.16
CA ILE A 263 31.93 -18.52 5.69
C ILE A 263 30.76 -19.37 5.19
N VAL A 264 30.05 -18.87 4.18
CA VAL A 264 28.95 -19.59 3.52
C VAL A 264 29.50 -20.74 2.67
N GLU A 265 29.20 -21.97 3.07
CA GLU A 265 29.54 -23.18 2.31
C GLU A 265 28.44 -23.55 1.31
N ASP A 266 27.17 -23.39 1.70
CA ASP A 266 26.01 -23.58 0.82
C ASP A 266 24.86 -22.64 1.20
N ILE A 267 24.07 -22.25 0.21
CA ILE A 267 22.86 -21.44 0.36
C ILE A 267 21.78 -21.95 -0.60
N LYS A 268 20.58 -22.20 -0.06
CA LYS A 268 19.39 -22.57 -0.85
C LYS A 268 18.25 -21.61 -0.57
N ILE A 269 17.71 -20.99 -1.61
CA ILE A 269 16.62 -20.01 -1.50
C ILE A 269 15.37 -20.62 -2.10
N ASN A 270 14.44 -21.05 -1.25
CA ASN A 270 13.17 -21.66 -1.63
C ASN A 270 12.01 -20.71 -1.34
N GLY A 271 10.85 -20.92 -1.98
CA GLY A 271 9.68 -20.07 -1.78
C GLY A 271 8.67 -20.08 -2.93
N ASP A 272 7.65 -19.24 -2.80
CA ASP A 272 6.59 -19.05 -3.80
C ASP A 272 6.80 -17.79 -4.67
N TYR A 273 8.03 -17.29 -4.72
CA TYR A 273 8.41 -16.09 -5.47
C TYR A 273 8.50 -16.36 -6.98
N PHE A 274 8.43 -15.29 -7.79
CA PHE A 274 8.71 -15.35 -9.23
C PHE A 274 10.17 -15.02 -9.52
N SER A 275 10.84 -15.90 -10.28
CA SER A 275 12.23 -15.76 -10.67
C SER A 275 12.36 -15.28 -12.11
N LEU A 276 13.16 -14.24 -12.33
CA LEU A 276 13.44 -13.66 -13.65
C LEU A 276 14.67 -14.31 -14.33
N LYS A 277 15.53 -14.95 -13.53
CA LYS A 277 16.76 -15.65 -13.96
C LYS A 277 16.94 -16.93 -13.15
N LYS A 278 17.96 -17.73 -13.52
CA LYS A 278 18.32 -18.97 -12.83
C LYS A 278 18.82 -18.66 -11.41
N ILE A 279 18.04 -19.04 -10.41
CA ILE A 279 18.34 -18.77 -8.99
C ILE A 279 19.66 -19.40 -8.53
N GLN A 280 20.06 -20.54 -9.09
CA GLN A 280 21.34 -21.18 -8.75
C GLN A 280 22.54 -20.25 -8.98
N ASP A 281 22.49 -19.39 -9.99
CA ASP A 281 23.58 -18.45 -10.27
C ASP A 281 23.67 -17.36 -9.18
N PHE A 282 22.52 -17.00 -8.60
CA PHE A 282 22.43 -16.07 -7.49
C PHE A 282 22.90 -16.72 -6.18
N GLU A 283 22.49 -17.96 -5.90
CA GLU A 283 22.97 -18.75 -4.74
C GLU A 283 24.49 -18.92 -4.77
N ASN A 284 25.03 -19.34 -5.91
CA ASN A 284 26.46 -19.58 -6.08
C ASN A 284 27.32 -18.32 -5.85
N ALA A 285 26.74 -17.12 -6.03
CA ALA A 285 27.44 -15.86 -5.79
C ALA A 285 27.75 -15.61 -4.29
N PHE A 286 27.10 -16.33 -3.37
CA PHE A 286 27.34 -16.22 -1.94
C PHE A 286 28.25 -17.33 -1.39
N ILE A 287 28.56 -18.38 -2.16
CA ILE A 287 29.45 -19.45 -1.71
C ILE A 287 30.88 -18.88 -1.53
N GLY A 288 31.50 -19.16 -0.39
CA GLY A 288 32.81 -18.63 -0.01
C GLY A 288 32.79 -17.20 0.53
N VAL A 289 31.61 -16.60 0.72
CA VAL A 289 31.47 -15.23 1.24
C VAL A 289 31.33 -15.26 2.76
N ASN A 290 31.98 -14.33 3.46
CA ASN A 290 31.79 -14.22 4.91
C ASN A 290 30.35 -13.82 5.23
N TYR A 291 29.79 -14.39 6.29
CA TYR A 291 28.45 -14.14 6.79
C TYR A 291 28.36 -12.79 7.53
N THR A 292 28.63 -11.70 6.80
CA THR A 292 28.55 -10.32 7.31
C THR A 292 27.71 -9.46 6.40
N TYR A 293 27.07 -8.43 6.97
CA TYR A 293 26.25 -7.48 6.20
C TYR A 293 27.05 -6.81 5.08
N LYS A 294 28.29 -6.42 5.34
CA LYS A 294 29.16 -5.72 4.38
C LYS A 294 29.44 -6.60 3.17
N ASP A 295 29.78 -7.87 3.39
CA ASP A 295 30.19 -8.78 2.33
C ASP A 295 28.98 -9.23 1.49
N PHE A 296 27.86 -9.54 2.13
CA PHE A 296 26.59 -9.81 1.44
C PHE A 296 26.09 -8.58 0.67
N LEU A 297 26.23 -7.37 1.21
CA LEU A 297 25.93 -6.13 0.48
C LEU A 297 26.85 -5.98 -0.75
N GLY A 298 28.12 -6.38 -0.65
CA GLY A 298 29.05 -6.43 -1.77
C GLY A 298 28.55 -7.31 -2.91
N VAL A 299 28.17 -8.56 -2.61
CA VAL A 299 27.62 -9.51 -3.59
C VAL A 299 26.31 -9.00 -4.20
N THR A 300 25.41 -8.45 -3.38
CA THR A 300 24.11 -7.96 -3.90
C THR A 300 24.23 -6.73 -4.80
N LYS A 301 25.33 -5.96 -4.72
CA LYS A 301 25.62 -4.86 -5.66
C LYS A 301 26.05 -5.36 -7.04
N THR A 302 26.80 -6.45 -7.11
CA THR A 302 27.24 -7.05 -8.38
C THR A 302 26.13 -7.87 -9.02
N THR A 303 25.53 -8.79 -8.26
CA THR A 303 24.52 -9.73 -8.76
C THR A 303 23.12 -9.11 -8.88
N LYS A 304 22.86 -7.94 -8.25
CA LYS A 304 21.61 -7.16 -8.31
C LYS A 304 20.33 -7.99 -8.10
N VAL A 305 19.84 -8.02 -6.86
CA VAL A 305 18.64 -8.79 -6.43
C VAL A 305 17.44 -8.66 -7.37
N LYS A 306 17.12 -7.45 -7.84
CA LYS A 306 15.98 -7.17 -8.73
C LYS A 306 16.05 -7.86 -10.10
N GLU A 307 17.22 -8.33 -10.53
CA GLU A 307 17.40 -9.08 -11.78
C GLU A 307 17.05 -10.56 -11.63
N TYR A 308 16.89 -11.06 -10.40
CA TYR A 308 16.59 -12.45 -10.09
C TYR A 308 15.19 -12.63 -9.51
N PHE A 309 14.75 -11.70 -8.66
CA PHE A 309 13.48 -11.79 -7.94
C PHE A 309 12.54 -10.65 -8.33
N TYR A 310 11.34 -11.00 -8.80
CA TYR A 310 10.32 -10.00 -9.10
C TYR A 310 9.83 -9.33 -7.81
N LYS A 311 9.78 -7.98 -7.80
CA LYS A 311 9.34 -7.15 -6.66
C LYS A 311 10.12 -7.34 -5.35
N LEU A 312 11.36 -7.84 -5.37
CA LEU A 312 12.22 -7.90 -4.17
C LEU A 312 13.36 -6.87 -4.24
N LYS A 313 13.49 -6.04 -3.20
CA LYS A 313 14.57 -5.04 -3.09
C LYS A 313 15.80 -5.62 -2.41
N THR A 314 16.99 -5.10 -2.74
CA THR A 314 18.25 -5.51 -2.10
C THR A 314 18.19 -5.41 -0.57
N ASN A 315 17.60 -4.35 -0.04
CA ASN A 315 17.48 -4.17 1.41
C ASN A 315 16.50 -5.15 2.07
N GLU A 316 15.52 -5.69 1.33
CA GLU A 316 14.61 -6.73 1.82
C GLU A 316 15.31 -8.09 1.79
N PHE A 317 16.11 -8.35 0.76
CA PHE A 317 16.95 -9.55 0.72
C PHE A 317 17.99 -9.56 1.86
N LEU A 318 18.70 -8.47 2.11
CA LEU A 318 19.67 -8.45 3.22
C LEU A 318 19.01 -8.64 4.60
N GLN A 319 17.72 -8.32 4.73
CA GLN A 319 16.96 -8.60 5.96
C GLN A 319 16.78 -10.10 6.23
N PHE A 320 16.97 -11.01 5.27
CA PHE A 320 16.96 -12.44 5.56
C PHE A 320 17.97 -12.77 6.65
N PHE A 321 19.21 -12.33 6.46
CA PHE A 321 20.38 -12.78 7.19
C PHE A 321 20.74 -11.83 8.34
N PHE A 322 20.58 -10.54 8.09
CA PHE A 322 20.93 -9.50 9.02
C PHE A 322 19.63 -8.77 9.30
N GLU A 323 19.06 -8.99 10.47
CA GLU A 323 18.11 -8.02 10.97
C GLU A 323 18.81 -6.67 10.88
N LYS A 324 18.15 -5.67 10.25
CA LYS A 324 18.53 -4.29 10.53
C LYS A 324 18.68 -4.23 12.05
N PRO A 325 19.70 -3.58 12.64
CA PRO A 325 19.49 -3.05 13.97
C PRO A 325 18.18 -2.28 13.87
N ALA A 326 17.11 -2.85 14.43
CA ALA A 326 15.83 -2.23 14.36
C ALA A 326 16.06 -0.90 15.04
N LYS A 327 15.82 0.21 14.32
CA LYS A 327 15.35 1.37 15.08
C LYS A 327 14.09 0.82 15.74
N LYS A 328 14.23 0.49 17.03
CA LYS A 328 13.19 -0.05 17.89
C LYS A 328 11.95 0.76 17.56
N ARG A 329 10.99 0.16 16.85
CA ARG A 329 9.81 0.90 16.41
C ARG A 329 9.12 1.25 17.71
N ILE A 330 9.16 2.52 18.07
CA ILE A 330 8.65 2.96 19.36
C ILE A 330 7.18 2.59 19.34
N SER A 331 6.78 1.73 20.27
CA SER A 331 5.39 1.31 20.36
C SER A 331 4.57 2.51 20.77
N LYS A 332 3.43 2.73 20.13
CA LYS A 332 2.51 3.80 20.48
C LYS A 332 1.97 3.51 21.90
N PRO A 333 2.26 4.37 22.91
CA PRO A 333 1.80 4.18 24.28
C PRO A 333 0.28 4.15 24.37
N ASP A 334 -0.23 3.56 25.45
CA ASP A 334 -1.67 3.37 25.63
C ASP A 334 -2.44 4.68 25.70
N TYR A 335 -1.86 5.75 26.27
CA TYR A 335 -2.50 7.08 26.34
C TYR A 335 -2.72 7.75 24.97
N LEU A 336 -2.14 7.23 23.89
CA LEU A 336 -2.40 7.67 22.51
C LEU A 336 -3.39 6.77 21.76
N LYS A 337 -3.80 5.64 22.34
CA LYS A 337 -4.76 4.71 21.73
C LYS A 337 -6.18 5.20 22.03
N ILE A 338 -7.01 5.24 21.00
CA ILE A 338 -8.40 5.70 21.09
C ILE A 338 -9.30 4.59 20.60
N ASP A 339 -10.40 4.37 21.31
CA ASP A 339 -11.41 3.37 20.96
C ASP A 339 -12.27 3.85 19.77
N MET A 340 -12.08 3.21 18.62
CA MET A 340 -12.78 3.52 17.38
C MET A 340 -14.22 2.98 17.33
N ALA A 341 -14.62 2.10 18.26
CA ALA A 341 -15.94 1.45 18.23
C ALA A 341 -17.09 2.44 18.48
N ASN A 342 -16.90 3.38 19.41
CA ASN A 342 -17.89 4.41 19.75
C ASN A 342 -17.99 5.55 18.72
N LEU A 343 -16.99 5.71 17.84
CA LEU A 343 -16.99 6.78 16.83
C LEU A 343 -18.05 6.60 15.72
N ASN A 344 -18.54 5.39 15.48
CA ASN A 344 -19.15 5.05 14.18
C ASN A 344 -20.56 5.61 13.89
N LYS A 345 -21.34 6.05 14.89
CA LYS A 345 -22.75 6.45 14.66
C LYS A 345 -22.93 7.94 14.36
N GLU A 346 -22.30 8.82 15.14
CA GLU A 346 -22.41 10.28 14.95
C GLU A 346 -21.47 10.79 13.84
N THR A 347 -20.28 10.20 13.70
CA THR A 347 -19.34 10.57 12.62
C THR A 347 -19.91 10.32 11.23
N LYS A 348 -20.81 9.33 11.05
CA LYS A 348 -21.47 9.07 9.77
C LYS A 348 -22.40 10.20 9.33
N LYS A 349 -23.14 10.81 10.26
CA LYS A 349 -24.04 11.94 9.96
C LYS A 349 -23.25 13.18 9.54
N ILE A 350 -22.17 13.48 10.26
CA ILE A 350 -21.29 14.61 9.97
C ILE A 350 -20.60 14.40 8.62
N LYS A 351 -20.11 13.20 8.33
CA LYS A 351 -19.54 12.86 7.01
C LYS A 351 -20.54 13.04 5.88
N ALA A 352 -21.79 12.60 6.06
CA ALA A 352 -22.84 12.79 5.05
C ALA A 352 -23.13 14.28 4.79
N LEU A 353 -23.20 15.09 5.85
CA LEU A 353 -23.45 16.52 5.76
C LEU A 353 -22.31 17.26 5.04
N LEU A 354 -21.06 16.96 5.37
CA LEU A 354 -19.89 17.56 4.69
C LEU A 354 -19.85 17.21 3.20
N ASN A 355 -20.10 15.93 2.87
CA ASN A 355 -20.15 15.47 1.48
C ASN A 355 -21.30 16.12 0.69
N GLN A 356 -22.47 16.31 1.33
CA GLN A 356 -23.63 16.96 0.69
C GLN A 356 -23.34 18.42 0.32
N HIS A 357 -22.45 19.10 1.05
CA HIS A 357 -22.11 20.51 0.83
C HIS A 357 -20.78 20.73 0.11
N ASN A 358 -20.18 19.68 -0.47
CA ASN A 358 -18.88 19.75 -1.14
C ASN A 358 -17.79 20.39 -0.27
N LEU A 359 -17.79 20.09 1.03
CA LEU A 359 -16.84 20.64 2.00
C LEU A 359 -15.77 19.62 2.35
N HIS A 360 -14.53 20.08 2.38
CA HIS A 360 -13.41 19.32 2.90
C HIS A 360 -13.12 19.72 4.34
N THR A 361 -12.74 18.76 5.18
CA THR A 361 -12.27 19.05 6.53
C THR A 361 -10.90 18.41 6.71
N VAL A 362 -9.96 19.17 7.27
CA VAL A 362 -8.63 18.63 7.64
C VAL A 362 -8.78 17.44 8.61
N CYS A 363 -9.87 17.41 9.37
CA CYS A 363 -10.20 16.31 10.26
C CYS A 363 -10.42 14.97 9.53
N GLN A 364 -11.09 14.98 8.36
CA GLN A 364 -11.32 13.78 7.54
C GLN A 364 -10.02 13.32 6.87
N GLU A 365 -9.26 14.25 6.30
CA GLU A 365 -8.01 13.94 5.61
C GLU A 365 -6.93 13.44 6.58
N ALA A 366 -6.82 14.04 7.78
CA ALA A 366 -5.77 13.71 8.74
C ALA A 366 -6.17 12.66 9.80
N SER A 367 -7.29 11.94 9.60
CA SER A 367 -7.80 10.93 10.55
C SER A 367 -7.88 11.45 12.00
N CYS A 368 -8.37 12.67 12.19
CA CYS A 368 -8.26 13.39 13.46
C CYS A 368 -9.02 12.70 14.60
N PRO A 369 -8.39 12.43 15.75
CA PRO A 369 -9.03 11.78 16.89
C PRO A 369 -10.09 12.63 17.60
N ASN A 370 -10.01 13.96 17.48
CA ASN A 370 -10.78 14.88 18.30
C ASN A 370 -12.11 15.30 17.66
N GLN A 371 -12.51 14.65 16.55
CA GLN A 371 -13.68 15.06 15.75
C GLN A 371 -14.93 15.19 16.60
N LEU A 372 -15.35 14.11 17.28
CA LEU A 372 -16.61 14.09 18.02
C LEU A 372 -16.66 15.14 19.13
N GLU A 373 -15.56 15.33 19.85
CA GLU A 373 -15.48 16.28 20.94
C GLU A 373 -15.60 17.72 20.42
N CYS A 374 -14.81 18.10 19.41
CA CYS A 374 -14.90 19.44 18.81
C CYS A 374 -16.32 19.73 18.28
N PHE A 375 -16.94 18.75 17.62
CA PHE A 375 -18.31 18.91 17.12
C PHE A 375 -19.34 19.05 18.26
N SER A 376 -19.20 18.28 19.35
CA SER A 376 -20.08 18.43 20.52
C SER A 376 -19.96 19.80 21.19
N GLN A 377 -18.80 20.43 21.08
CA GLN A 377 -18.53 21.79 21.57
C GLN A 377 -18.93 22.89 20.57
N LYS A 378 -19.67 22.55 19.50
CA LYS A 378 -20.10 23.49 18.45
C LYS A 378 -18.93 24.18 17.74
N THR A 379 -17.85 23.43 17.52
CA THR A 379 -16.63 23.88 16.82
C THR A 379 -16.30 22.95 15.64
N ALA A 380 -15.96 23.52 14.48
CA ALA A 380 -15.52 22.75 13.33
C ALA A 380 -14.37 23.44 12.56
N THR A 381 -13.54 22.63 11.90
CA THR A 381 -12.46 23.09 11.03
C THR A 381 -12.76 22.74 9.58
N PHE A 382 -12.84 23.74 8.72
CA PHE A 382 -13.04 23.57 7.28
C PHE A 382 -11.74 23.82 6.51
N MET A 383 -11.49 23.02 5.48
CA MET A 383 -10.36 23.18 4.59
C MET A 383 -10.83 23.73 3.25
N ILE A 384 -10.36 24.91 2.88
CA ILE A 384 -10.65 25.58 1.60
C ILE A 384 -9.51 25.37 0.59
N LEU A 385 -9.76 25.76 -0.66
CA LEU A 385 -8.84 25.65 -1.82
C LEU A 385 -8.58 24.21 -2.27
N GLY A 386 -9.52 23.30 -1.96
CA GLY A 386 -9.44 21.88 -2.30
C GLY A 386 -8.53 21.06 -1.37
N THR A 387 -8.11 19.89 -1.85
CA THR A 387 -7.35 18.89 -1.06
C THR A 387 -5.92 18.66 -1.54
N HIS A 388 -5.54 19.28 -2.67
CA HIS A 388 -4.22 19.11 -3.28
C HIS A 388 -3.30 20.27 -2.92
N CYS A 389 -2.20 19.97 -2.23
CA CYS A 389 -1.22 20.96 -1.78
C CYS A 389 -0.07 21.10 -2.79
N THR A 390 0.40 22.33 -3.02
CA THR A 390 1.58 22.61 -3.86
C THR A 390 2.91 22.25 -3.20
N ARG A 391 2.92 22.00 -1.89
CA ARG A 391 4.13 21.73 -1.08
C ARG A 391 4.17 20.29 -0.61
N ASN A 392 5.32 19.62 -0.72
CA ASN A 392 5.51 18.22 -0.35
C ASN A 392 6.17 18.05 1.04
N CYS A 393 5.48 18.51 2.09
CA CYS A 393 5.98 18.46 3.46
C CYS A 393 6.14 17.01 3.96
N SER A 394 7.27 16.69 4.60
CA SER A 394 7.62 15.30 4.94
C SER A 394 6.80 14.67 6.09
N PHE A 395 5.93 15.46 6.73
CA PHE A 395 5.07 15.06 7.85
C PHE A 395 3.58 15.12 7.52
N CYS A 396 3.19 15.77 6.42
CA CYS A 396 1.81 16.13 6.13
C CYS A 396 1.09 15.01 5.39
N ASP A 397 -0.11 14.62 5.84
CA ASP A 397 -0.93 13.56 5.24
C ASP A 397 -1.86 14.07 4.13
N VAL A 398 -1.67 15.31 3.68
CA VAL A 398 -2.44 15.93 2.59
C VAL A 398 -1.94 15.40 1.24
N THR A 399 -2.84 15.27 0.27
CA THR A 399 -2.50 14.77 -1.06
C THR A 399 -1.62 15.77 -1.82
N HIS A 400 -0.53 15.26 -2.40
CA HIS A 400 0.41 16.03 -3.22
C HIS A 400 0.18 15.69 -4.70
N ALA A 401 -0.59 16.53 -5.39
CA ALA A 401 -0.98 16.35 -6.78
C ALA A 401 -1.23 17.72 -7.43
N ASP A 402 -1.52 17.74 -8.73
CA ASP A 402 -1.84 18.98 -9.45
C ASP A 402 -3.01 19.69 -8.76
N PRO A 403 -2.88 21.00 -8.44
CA PRO A 403 -3.89 21.72 -7.69
C PRO A 403 -5.27 21.72 -8.38
N MET A 404 -6.32 21.59 -7.56
CA MET A 404 -7.70 21.64 -8.07
C MET A 404 -8.11 23.07 -8.44
N PRO A 405 -9.07 23.24 -9.37
CA PRO A 405 -9.74 24.54 -9.57
C PRO A 405 -10.33 25.06 -8.27
N ILE A 406 -10.31 26.38 -8.07
CA ILE A 406 -10.92 27.02 -6.90
C ILE A 406 -12.44 26.87 -6.98
N ASP A 407 -13.07 26.40 -5.90
CA ASP A 407 -14.53 26.43 -5.77
C ASP A 407 -14.96 27.76 -5.14
N HIS A 408 -15.51 28.65 -5.97
CA HIS A 408 -16.01 29.95 -5.53
C HIS A 408 -17.23 29.87 -4.58
N ASN A 409 -17.83 28.68 -4.39
CA ASN A 409 -18.93 28.48 -3.45
C ASN A 409 -18.49 28.04 -2.05
N GLU A 410 -17.18 27.86 -1.78
CA GLU A 410 -16.71 27.37 -0.48
C GLU A 410 -17.20 28.26 0.68
N SER A 411 -17.16 29.58 0.53
CA SER A 411 -17.65 30.52 1.55
C SER A 411 -19.14 30.30 1.87
N ALA A 412 -19.98 30.19 0.85
CA ALA A 412 -21.41 29.92 1.00
C ALA A 412 -21.69 28.53 1.58
N ASN A 413 -20.91 27.53 1.20
CA ASN A 413 -21.05 26.16 1.71
C ASN A 413 -20.63 26.07 3.19
N ILE A 414 -19.52 26.74 3.58
CA ILE A 414 -19.09 26.83 4.98
C ILE A 414 -20.16 27.51 5.82
N LEU A 415 -20.74 28.62 5.37
CA LEU A 415 -21.84 29.28 6.08
C LEU A 415 -23.04 28.34 6.26
N LYS A 416 -23.46 27.64 5.20
CA LYS A 416 -24.57 26.68 5.28
C LYS A 416 -24.29 25.59 6.32
N ALA A 417 -23.08 25.01 6.31
CA ALA A 417 -22.70 24.00 7.28
C ALA A 417 -22.64 24.56 8.70
N ALA A 418 -22.07 25.75 8.90
CA ALA A 418 -22.00 26.41 10.20
C ALA A 418 -23.40 26.69 10.78
N VAL A 419 -24.35 27.11 9.94
CA VAL A 419 -25.76 27.33 10.32
C VAL A 419 -26.45 26.01 10.66
N LEU A 420 -26.32 25.00 9.79
CA LEU A 420 -26.98 23.70 9.99
C LEU A 420 -26.49 22.98 11.25
N MET A 421 -25.21 23.17 11.60
CA MET A 421 -24.57 22.55 12.74
C MET A 421 -24.60 23.43 14.01
N ASP A 422 -25.20 24.62 13.94
CA ASP A 422 -25.24 25.60 15.03
C ASP A 422 -23.86 25.86 15.66
N LEU A 423 -22.85 26.08 14.81
CA LEU A 423 -21.48 26.31 15.24
C LEU A 423 -21.33 27.68 15.91
N LYS A 424 -20.54 27.73 16.98
CA LYS A 424 -20.18 28.97 17.69
C LYS A 424 -18.75 29.44 17.39
N HIS A 425 -17.90 28.52 16.95
CA HIS A 425 -16.53 28.78 16.56
C HIS A 425 -16.20 28.01 15.28
N VAL A 426 -15.63 28.69 14.30
CA VAL A 426 -15.22 28.11 13.02
C VAL A 426 -13.75 28.35 12.80
N VAL A 427 -13.01 27.27 12.53
CA VAL A 427 -11.61 27.35 12.09
C VAL A 427 -11.59 27.14 10.57
N ILE A 428 -10.97 28.05 9.83
CA ILE A 428 -10.76 27.91 8.39
C ILE A 428 -9.28 27.65 8.16
N THR A 429 -8.94 26.59 7.47
CA THR A 429 -7.57 26.28 7.03
C THR A 429 -7.56 26.06 5.52
N SER A 430 -6.38 25.97 4.92
CA SER A 430 -6.27 25.64 3.51
C SER A 430 -5.10 24.69 3.26
N VAL A 431 -5.14 24.00 2.12
CA VAL A 431 -3.91 23.54 1.49
C VAL A 431 -3.08 24.75 1.04
N THR A 432 -1.78 24.57 0.88
CA THR A 432 -0.96 25.65 0.30
C THR A 432 -1.15 25.68 -1.21
N ARG A 433 -1.37 26.89 -1.74
CA ARG A 433 -1.60 27.19 -3.16
C ARG A 433 -0.61 28.23 -3.66
N ASP A 434 0.67 27.85 -3.66
CA ASP A 434 1.75 28.73 -4.14
C ASP A 434 1.66 29.02 -5.65
N ASP A 435 0.79 28.31 -6.37
CA ASP A 435 0.47 28.50 -7.78
C ASP A 435 -0.44 29.70 -8.06
N LEU A 436 -1.18 30.18 -7.04
CA LEU A 436 -2.09 31.31 -7.19
C LEU A 436 -1.37 32.64 -6.98
N GLY A 437 -1.73 33.65 -7.78
CA GLY A 437 -1.13 34.99 -7.68
C GLY A 437 -1.40 35.73 -6.36
N ASP A 438 -2.39 35.28 -5.57
CA ASP A 438 -2.70 35.81 -4.25
C ASP A 438 -2.45 34.80 -3.11
N TYR A 439 -1.82 33.66 -3.43
CA TYR A 439 -1.57 32.55 -2.51
C TYR A 439 -2.85 32.00 -1.81
N GLY A 440 -4.03 32.25 -2.38
CA GLY A 440 -5.32 31.85 -1.83
C GLY A 440 -5.91 32.82 -0.79
N SER A 441 -5.26 33.95 -0.51
CA SER A 441 -5.72 34.92 0.50
C SER A 441 -7.12 35.48 0.25
N ASN A 442 -7.54 35.68 -1.02
CA ASN A 442 -8.89 36.18 -1.30
C ASN A 442 -9.98 35.22 -0.83
N GLN A 443 -9.75 33.91 -0.93
CA GLN A 443 -10.73 32.90 -0.50
C GLN A 443 -10.95 32.93 1.02
N PHE A 444 -9.88 33.15 1.79
CA PHE A 444 -10.00 33.40 3.23
C PHE A 444 -10.83 34.65 3.51
N VAL A 445 -10.57 35.75 2.80
CA VAL A 445 -11.32 37.02 2.97
C VAL A 445 -12.81 36.83 2.70
N GLU A 446 -13.18 36.13 1.63
CA GLU A 446 -14.57 35.84 1.29
C GLU A 446 -15.27 35.05 2.40
N CYS A 447 -14.62 34.01 2.91
CA CYS A 447 -15.17 33.20 4.00
C CYS A 447 -15.34 34.01 5.30
N ILE A 448 -14.30 34.76 5.71
CA ILE A 448 -14.35 35.57 6.94
C ILE A 448 -15.48 36.60 6.86
N LYS A 449 -15.53 37.39 5.78
CA LYS A 449 -16.53 38.46 5.61
C LYS A 449 -17.95 37.91 5.59
N LEU A 450 -18.18 36.81 4.89
CA LEU A 450 -19.51 36.21 4.81
C LEU A 450 -19.95 35.68 6.17
N LEU A 451 -19.09 34.95 6.88
CA LEU A 451 -19.42 34.41 8.21
C LEU A 451 -19.67 35.54 9.22
N LYS A 452 -18.81 36.56 9.27
CA LYS A 452 -18.98 37.72 10.16
C LYS A 452 -20.22 38.54 9.86
N LYS A 453 -20.61 38.65 8.59
CA LYS A 453 -21.83 39.35 8.18
C LYS A 453 -23.09 38.62 8.61
N GLU A 454 -23.15 37.31 8.38
CA GLU A 454 -24.38 36.52 8.56
C GLU A 454 -24.50 35.95 9.99
N ARG A 455 -23.38 35.83 10.73
CA ARG A 455 -23.26 35.31 12.10
C ARG A 455 -22.25 36.14 12.92
N PRO A 456 -22.57 37.40 13.26
CA PRO A 456 -21.63 38.29 13.96
C PRO A 456 -21.22 37.79 15.35
N GLU A 457 -22.04 36.97 15.99
CA GLU A 457 -21.78 36.33 17.30
C GLU A 457 -20.79 35.16 17.22
N MET A 458 -20.54 34.63 16.03
CA MET A 458 -19.66 33.49 15.81
C MET A 458 -18.21 33.95 15.72
N THR A 459 -17.33 33.17 16.33
CA THR A 459 -15.89 33.41 16.28
C THR A 459 -15.25 32.65 15.11
N VAL A 460 -14.31 33.29 14.43
CA VAL A 460 -13.63 32.81 13.23
C VAL A 460 -12.12 32.84 13.47
N GLU A 461 -11.52 31.65 13.54
CA GLU A 461 -10.07 31.47 13.51
C GLU A 461 -9.65 31.09 12.08
N VAL A 462 -8.52 31.63 11.61
CA VAL A 462 -7.94 31.20 10.32
C VAL A 462 -6.53 30.65 10.53
N LEU A 463 -6.32 29.40 10.12
CA LEU A 463 -5.00 28.77 10.03
C LEU A 463 -4.46 28.96 8.61
N ILE A 464 -3.56 29.92 8.45
CA ILE A 464 -3.09 30.40 7.15
C ILE A 464 -1.72 29.82 6.77
N PRO A 465 -1.43 29.65 5.47
CA PRO A 465 -0.07 29.38 5.01
C PRO A 465 0.83 30.62 5.22
N ASP A 466 2.12 30.49 4.91
CA ASP A 466 3.07 31.61 5.08
C ASP A 466 2.98 32.66 3.95
N PHE A 467 2.09 32.46 2.98
CA PHE A 467 1.93 33.26 1.75
C PHE A 467 3.24 33.58 1.03
N MET A 468 4.27 32.74 1.17
CA MET A 468 5.62 33.00 0.68
C MET A 468 6.23 34.33 1.16
N GLY A 469 5.68 34.92 2.23
CA GLY A 469 6.11 36.21 2.78
C GLY A 469 5.43 37.43 2.13
N ASP A 470 4.38 37.23 1.34
CA ASP A 470 3.65 38.31 0.69
C ASP A 470 2.85 39.14 1.72
N TYR A 471 3.25 40.41 1.84
CA TYR A 471 2.65 41.34 2.80
C TYR A 471 1.19 41.66 2.46
N ASP A 472 0.85 41.84 1.18
CA ASP A 472 -0.50 42.24 0.75
C ASP A 472 -1.50 41.09 0.90
N ALA A 473 -1.07 39.84 0.68
CA ALA A 473 -1.85 38.64 0.98
C ALA A 473 -2.16 38.55 2.48
N LEU A 474 -1.15 38.71 3.35
CA LEU A 474 -1.36 38.73 4.80
C LEU A 474 -2.29 39.87 5.21
N LYS A 475 -1.99 41.10 4.76
CA LYS A 475 -2.76 42.30 5.12
C LYS A 475 -4.23 42.15 4.73
N ARG A 476 -4.54 41.60 3.55
CA ARG A 476 -5.92 41.34 3.13
C ARG A 476 -6.67 40.45 4.11
N VAL A 477 -6.04 39.38 4.61
CA VAL A 477 -6.66 38.47 5.58
C VAL A 477 -6.85 39.16 6.94
N VAL A 478 -5.85 39.91 7.41
CA VAL A 478 -5.95 40.67 8.67
C VAL A 478 -7.05 41.73 8.61
N ASP A 479 -7.11 42.50 7.51
CA ASP A 479 -8.13 43.52 7.27
C ASP A 479 -9.56 42.94 7.18
N ALA A 480 -9.70 41.65 6.85
CA ALA A 480 -11.01 40.98 6.82
C ALA A 480 -11.60 40.76 8.22
N GLY A 481 -10.78 40.87 9.28
CA GLY A 481 -11.22 40.82 10.68
C GLY A 481 -11.62 39.43 11.20
N PRO A 482 -10.79 38.37 11.03
CA PRO A 482 -10.96 37.16 11.84
C PRO A 482 -10.72 37.47 13.33
N ASP A 483 -11.15 36.59 14.24
CA ASP A 483 -10.90 36.76 15.68
C ASP A 483 -9.51 36.26 16.08
N VAL A 484 -8.98 35.27 15.34
CA VAL A 484 -7.66 34.66 15.58
C VAL A 484 -6.97 34.40 14.24
N ILE A 485 -5.72 34.86 14.12
CA ILE A 485 -4.79 34.47 13.05
C ILE A 485 -3.86 33.39 13.59
N ASN A 486 -3.89 32.21 12.98
CA ASN A 486 -3.09 31.06 13.35
C ASN A 486 -2.10 30.72 12.23
N HIS A 487 -0.83 30.51 12.58
CA HIS A 487 0.17 29.95 11.70
C HIS A 487 1.08 29.02 12.50
N ASN A 488 1.04 27.72 12.21
CA ASN A 488 1.88 26.74 12.89
C ASN A 488 3.35 26.89 12.45
N LEU A 489 4.27 26.86 13.42
CA LEU A 489 5.70 26.63 13.15
C LEU A 489 5.98 25.15 12.85
N GLU A 490 5.13 24.25 13.36
CA GLU A 490 5.20 22.79 13.23
C GLU A 490 6.35 22.12 14.00
N THR A 491 7.57 22.65 13.97
CA THR A 491 8.72 22.16 14.74
C THR A 491 9.76 23.27 15.01
N ILE A 492 10.86 22.93 15.67
CA ILE A 492 11.99 23.83 15.99
C ILE A 492 12.84 24.18 14.76
N ASP A 493 13.54 25.30 14.82
CA ASP A 493 14.40 25.82 13.73
C ASP A 493 15.38 24.77 13.16
N ARG A 494 16.13 24.06 14.03
CA ARG A 494 17.09 23.02 13.62
C ARG A 494 16.45 21.92 12.75
N LEU A 495 15.19 21.57 13.01
CA LEU A 495 14.48 20.52 12.28
C LEU A 495 13.67 21.07 11.10
N TYR A 496 13.49 22.38 11.02
CA TYR A 496 12.62 23.04 10.06
C TYR A 496 13.02 22.74 8.60
N ARG A 497 14.33 22.79 8.32
CA ARG A 497 14.89 22.49 6.99
C ARG A 497 14.74 21.00 6.66
N GLY A 498 13.94 20.69 5.64
CA GLY A 498 13.62 19.33 5.22
C GLY A 498 12.39 18.72 5.90
N PHE A 499 11.80 19.42 6.87
CA PHE A 499 10.52 19.05 7.47
C PHE A 499 9.36 19.68 6.70
N ARG A 500 9.43 20.98 6.44
CA ARG A 500 8.49 21.72 5.57
C ARG A 500 9.12 22.00 4.22
N ASP A 501 8.38 21.74 3.16
CA ASP A 501 8.78 22.09 1.80
C ASP A 501 8.50 23.57 1.53
N ASN A 502 9.42 24.26 0.84
CA ASN A 502 9.35 25.69 0.54
C ASN A 502 8.96 26.60 1.72
N ALA A 503 9.28 26.25 2.96
CA ALA A 503 9.01 27.04 4.16
C ALA A 503 10.31 27.55 4.81
N ASP A 504 10.22 28.68 5.52
CA ASP A 504 11.33 29.27 6.28
C ASP A 504 10.88 29.64 7.71
N TYR A 505 11.68 29.29 8.71
CA TYR A 505 11.35 29.50 10.13
C TYR A 505 11.17 30.98 10.46
N ASN A 506 12.09 31.83 10.00
CA ASN A 506 12.04 33.26 10.25
C ASN A 506 10.86 33.90 9.51
N ARG A 507 10.51 33.42 8.32
CA ARG A 507 9.32 33.87 7.59
C ARG A 507 8.03 33.57 8.36
N SER A 508 7.91 32.37 8.94
CA SER A 508 6.76 32.04 9.80
C SER A 508 6.66 32.96 11.02
N LEU A 509 7.79 33.25 11.69
CA LEU A 509 7.83 34.21 12.80
C LEU A 509 7.46 35.63 12.34
N ASN A 510 8.02 36.08 11.22
CA ASN A 510 7.75 37.40 10.66
C ASN A 510 6.29 37.57 10.27
N LEU A 511 5.61 36.54 9.79
CA LEU A 511 4.18 36.60 9.47
C LEU A 511 3.32 36.88 10.70
N LEU A 512 3.58 36.18 11.82
CA LEU A 512 2.87 36.43 13.08
C LEU A 512 3.23 37.80 13.66
N LYS A 513 4.50 38.21 13.58
CA LYS A 513 4.95 39.55 13.97
C LYS A 513 4.23 40.64 13.17
N THR A 514 4.21 40.50 11.85
CA THR A 514 3.58 41.46 10.93
C THR A 514 2.07 41.54 11.19
N THR A 515 1.43 40.43 11.56
CA THR A 515 0.01 40.43 11.98
C THR A 515 -0.23 41.38 13.15
N LYS A 516 0.64 41.34 14.18
CA LYS A 516 0.57 42.25 15.33
C LYS A 516 0.92 43.70 14.97
N GLU A 517 1.80 43.92 14.00
CA GLU A 517 2.12 45.26 13.49
C GLU A 517 0.94 45.88 12.73
N ILE A 518 0.17 45.08 11.98
CA ILE A 518 -1.04 45.53 11.26
C ILE A 518 -2.20 45.75 12.23
N ASN A 519 -2.43 44.80 13.14
CA ASN A 519 -3.50 44.88 14.14
C ASN A 519 -3.01 44.34 15.50
N PRO A 520 -2.61 45.21 16.44
CA PRO A 520 -2.10 44.80 17.76
C PRO A 520 -3.09 43.99 18.60
N GLU A 521 -4.40 44.23 18.43
CA GLU A 521 -5.47 43.57 19.19
C GLU A 521 -5.83 42.19 18.62
N MET A 522 -5.39 41.87 17.40
CA MET A 522 -5.64 40.56 16.76
C MET A 522 -4.94 39.46 17.56
N LEU A 523 -5.69 38.43 17.97
CA LEU A 523 -5.08 37.28 18.61
C LEU A 523 -4.28 36.48 17.59
N THR A 524 -3.07 36.14 17.97
CA THR A 524 -2.13 35.33 17.19
C THR A 524 -1.88 34.00 17.86
N LYS A 525 -1.82 32.96 17.05
CA LYS A 525 -1.67 31.59 17.51
C LYS A 525 -0.63 30.85 16.70
N SER A 526 0.10 29.97 17.36
CA SER A 526 0.97 29.01 16.70
C SER A 526 0.89 27.63 17.33
N GLY A 527 1.39 26.65 16.60
CA GLY A 527 1.39 25.24 16.99
C GLY A 527 2.67 24.54 16.58
N ILE A 528 3.07 23.58 17.41
CA ILE A 528 4.17 22.65 17.15
C ILE A 528 3.75 21.21 17.47
N MET A 529 4.40 20.26 16.80
CA MET A 529 4.21 18.83 17.04
C MET A 529 5.53 18.21 17.48
N VAL A 530 5.62 17.80 18.75
CA VAL A 530 6.85 17.22 19.33
C VAL A 530 6.93 15.71 19.10
N GLY A 531 8.16 15.17 19.08
CA GLY A 531 8.43 13.73 19.01
C GLY A 531 9.19 13.29 17.75
N ILE A 532 9.72 14.23 16.97
CA ILE A 532 10.57 13.96 15.79
C ILE A 532 12.05 14.20 16.06
N GLY A 533 12.39 14.68 17.25
CA GLY A 533 13.78 14.77 17.74
C GLY A 533 14.16 16.13 18.29
N GLU A 534 13.18 16.89 18.74
CA GLU A 534 13.33 18.13 19.48
C GLU A 534 13.94 17.85 20.85
N LYS A 535 14.87 18.70 21.29
CA LYS A 535 15.27 18.73 22.69
C LYS A 535 14.42 19.74 23.47
N THR A 536 14.29 19.52 24.78
CA THR A 536 13.44 20.37 25.65
C THR A 536 13.87 21.84 25.59
N ASP A 537 15.16 22.13 25.67
CA ASP A 537 15.73 23.47 25.56
C ASP A 537 15.42 24.14 24.22
N GLU A 538 15.42 23.39 23.12
CA GLU A 538 15.06 23.92 21.80
C GLU A 538 13.56 24.28 21.71
N VAL A 539 12.69 23.48 22.33
CA VAL A 539 11.26 23.81 22.43
C VAL A 539 11.04 25.05 23.30
N LEU A 540 11.76 25.19 24.41
CA LEU A 540 11.70 26.38 25.26
C LEU A 540 12.26 27.63 24.55
N GLY A 541 13.30 27.48 23.72
CA GLY A 541 13.82 28.56 22.87
C GLY A 541 12.82 29.01 21.81
N LEU A 542 12.13 28.07 21.15
CA LEU A 542 11.04 28.40 20.24
C LEU A 542 9.89 29.15 20.93
N MET A 543 9.59 28.80 22.19
CA MET A 543 8.61 29.56 22.99
C MET A 543 9.08 31.01 23.21
N ASP A 544 10.37 31.23 23.45
CA ASP A 544 10.93 32.57 23.57
C ASP A 544 10.84 33.35 22.26
N ASP A 545 11.14 32.72 21.11
CA ASP A 545 10.99 33.33 19.79
C ASP A 545 9.55 33.78 19.53
N LEU A 546 8.57 32.91 19.82
CA LEU A 546 7.15 33.22 19.68
C LEU A 546 6.70 34.34 20.62
N ARG A 547 7.20 34.40 21.85
CA ARG A 547 6.87 35.48 22.78
C ARG A 547 7.54 36.80 22.40
N ASN A 548 8.76 36.78 21.86
CA ASN A 548 9.46 37.96 21.38
C ASN A 548 8.71 38.66 20.23
N ILE A 549 7.92 37.93 19.45
CA ILE A 549 7.05 38.48 18.39
C ILE A 549 5.61 38.75 18.85
N GLY A 550 5.30 38.52 20.13
CA GLY A 550 3.98 38.80 20.72
C GLY A 550 2.91 37.73 20.46
N CYS A 551 3.27 36.49 20.13
CA CYS A 551 2.31 35.40 19.88
C CYS A 551 1.48 35.05 21.14
N ASP A 552 0.15 35.10 21.07
CA ASP A 552 -0.72 34.99 22.25
C ASP A 552 -0.98 33.56 22.70
N ILE A 553 -1.21 32.65 21.75
CA ILE A 553 -1.68 31.28 22.01
C ILE A 553 -0.69 30.27 21.44
N LEU A 554 -0.35 29.25 22.25
CA LEU A 554 0.52 28.15 21.83
C LEU A 554 -0.17 26.79 21.99
N THR A 555 -0.09 25.97 20.94
CA THR A 555 -0.52 24.57 20.96
C THR A 555 0.67 23.62 20.79
N ILE A 556 0.74 22.58 21.62
CA ILE A 556 1.83 21.59 21.60
C ILE A 556 1.21 20.20 21.62
N GLY A 557 1.33 19.48 20.51
CA GLY A 557 0.81 18.14 20.33
C GLY A 557 1.89 17.08 20.12
N GLN A 558 1.54 15.80 20.26
CA GLN A 558 2.42 14.70 19.84
C GLN A 558 2.34 14.50 18.33
N TYR A 559 3.47 14.53 17.64
CA TYR A 559 3.57 14.09 16.24
C TYR A 559 3.15 12.62 16.13
N LEU A 560 2.09 12.37 15.37
CA LEU A 560 1.63 11.04 15.01
C LEU A 560 1.92 10.82 13.53
N ARG A 561 2.82 9.89 13.25
CA ARG A 561 3.21 9.56 11.89
C ARG A 561 2.03 8.98 11.10
N PRO A 562 1.63 9.60 9.97
CA PRO A 562 0.50 9.09 9.20
C PRO A 562 0.78 7.76 8.49
N SER A 563 1.96 7.63 7.87
CA SER A 563 2.34 6.43 7.12
C SER A 563 3.85 6.16 7.15
N ASN A 564 4.28 5.01 6.64
CA ASN A 564 5.70 4.65 6.57
C ASN A 564 6.52 5.49 5.57
N LEU A 565 5.88 6.34 4.78
CA LEU A 565 6.54 7.27 3.86
C LEU A 565 6.92 8.59 4.54
N HIS A 566 6.21 8.97 5.61
CA HIS A 566 6.44 10.21 6.36
C HIS A 566 7.62 10.10 7.32
N ILE A 567 8.12 11.23 7.83
CA ILE A 567 9.21 11.26 8.81
C ILE A 567 8.89 10.38 10.03
N ALA A 568 9.89 9.64 10.49
CA ALA A 568 9.74 8.70 11.59
C ALA A 568 9.65 9.40 12.95
N VAL A 569 8.73 8.95 13.79
CA VAL A 569 8.67 9.34 15.21
C VAL A 569 9.98 8.92 15.89
N LYS A 570 10.67 9.86 16.53
CA LYS A 570 11.87 9.61 17.33
C LYS A 570 11.55 9.34 18.80
N GLU A 571 10.46 9.90 19.32
CA GLU A 571 9.97 9.60 20.67
C GLU A 571 8.45 9.87 20.76
N TYR A 572 7.77 9.09 21.61
CA TYR A 572 6.47 9.51 22.15
C TYR A 572 6.75 10.18 23.48
N VAL A 573 6.48 11.47 23.52
CA VAL A 573 6.80 12.34 24.64
C VAL A 573 5.99 11.96 25.87
N GLU A 574 6.65 11.88 27.03
CA GLU A 574 6.02 11.58 28.31
C GLU A 574 5.05 12.70 28.73
N LEU A 575 3.99 12.34 29.48
CA LEU A 575 2.93 13.29 29.86
C LEU A 575 3.48 14.44 30.70
N GLU A 576 4.44 14.14 31.58
CA GLU A 576 5.15 15.08 32.44
C GLU A 576 5.88 16.16 31.63
N LYS A 577 6.34 15.83 30.42
CA LYS A 577 6.99 16.81 29.52
C LYS A 577 5.95 17.75 28.91
N PHE A 578 4.75 17.27 28.59
CA PHE A 578 3.65 18.14 28.16
C PHE A 578 3.22 19.09 29.28
N ASP A 579 3.17 18.61 30.53
CA ASP A 579 2.88 19.46 31.70
C ASP A 579 3.96 20.52 31.91
N LEU A 580 5.24 20.14 31.78
CA LEU A 580 6.37 21.07 31.81
C LEU A 580 6.19 22.16 30.75
N TYR A 581 5.91 21.80 29.50
CA TYR A 581 5.69 22.77 28.43
C TYR A 581 4.52 23.72 28.70
N LYS A 582 3.43 23.21 29.31
CA LYS A 582 2.29 24.05 29.71
C LYS A 582 2.71 25.07 30.76
N VAL A 583 3.41 24.63 31.80
CA VAL A 583 3.88 25.49 32.91
C VAL A 583 4.87 26.54 32.42
N GLU A 584 5.86 26.14 31.63
CA GLU A 584 6.87 27.06 31.10
C GLU A 584 6.29 28.06 30.10
N GLY A 585 5.37 27.62 29.23
CA GLY A 585 4.67 28.53 28.33
C GLY A 585 3.88 29.61 29.09
N LYS A 586 3.13 29.22 30.14
CA LYS A 586 2.43 30.19 30.98
C LYS A 586 3.39 31.18 31.66
N LYS A 587 4.51 30.70 32.20
CA LYS A 587 5.54 31.56 32.82
C LYS A 587 6.15 32.56 31.83
N LYS A 588 6.32 32.16 30.56
CA LYS A 588 6.79 33.03 29.47
C LYS A 588 5.74 34.05 28.99
N GLY A 589 4.51 33.96 29.49
CA GLY A 589 3.47 34.97 29.27
C GLY A 589 2.60 34.74 28.03
N PHE A 590 2.48 33.50 27.55
CA PHE A 590 1.39 33.17 26.63
C PHE A 590 0.04 33.35 27.34
N ARG A 591 -0.94 33.93 26.64
CA ARG A 591 -2.31 34.08 27.14
C ARG A 591 -2.96 32.72 27.38
N TYR A 592 -2.67 31.76 26.52
CA TYR A 592 -3.16 30.39 26.65
C TYR A 592 -2.16 29.39 26.08
N VAL A 593 -2.01 28.25 26.77
CA VAL A 593 -1.16 27.13 26.32
C VAL A 593 -1.92 25.81 26.41
N ALA A 594 -2.27 25.25 25.26
CA ALA A 594 -2.72 23.86 25.17
C ALA A 594 -1.51 22.96 24.90
N SER A 595 -1.17 22.10 25.86
CA SER A 595 -0.07 21.16 25.73
C SER A 595 -0.57 19.78 26.14
N GLY A 596 -0.45 18.80 25.25
CA GLY A 596 -0.89 17.44 25.53
C GLY A 596 -0.79 16.52 24.32
N PRO A 597 -0.82 15.20 24.54
CA PRO A 597 -0.55 14.21 23.49
C PRO A 597 -1.54 14.28 22.30
N LEU A 598 -2.82 14.53 22.59
CA LEU A 598 -3.87 14.61 21.58
C LEU A 598 -4.19 16.04 21.13
N VAL A 599 -3.49 17.06 21.66
CA VAL A 599 -3.68 18.44 21.24
C VAL A 599 -3.39 18.58 19.75
N ARG A 600 -4.26 19.30 19.05
CA ARG A 600 -4.13 19.68 17.64
C ARG A 600 -4.34 21.18 17.54
N SER A 601 -3.90 21.78 16.43
CA SER A 601 -4.01 23.23 16.23
C SER A 601 -5.46 23.73 16.42
N SER A 602 -6.48 22.97 16.04
CA SER A 602 -7.90 23.32 16.24
C SER A 602 -8.59 22.66 17.45
N TYR A 603 -7.86 21.98 18.33
CA TYR A 603 -8.44 21.31 19.50
C TYR A 603 -8.77 22.35 20.58
N HIS A 604 -10.02 22.35 21.09
CA HIS A 604 -10.52 23.33 22.09
C HIS A 604 -10.26 24.81 21.68
N ALA A 605 -10.31 25.11 20.37
CA ALA A 605 -9.99 26.44 19.84
C ALA A 605 -10.87 27.57 20.42
N ARG A 606 -12.13 27.26 20.76
CA ARG A 606 -13.02 28.22 21.41
C ARG A 606 -12.56 28.58 22.84
N GLU A 607 -12.17 27.58 23.64
CA GLU A 607 -11.68 27.81 25.01
C GLU A 607 -10.36 28.60 24.98
N GLN A 608 -9.53 28.35 23.96
CA GLN A 608 -8.30 29.12 23.72
C GLN A 608 -8.57 30.61 23.43
N PHE A 609 -9.64 30.90 22.69
CA PHE A 609 -10.07 32.28 22.42
C PHE A 609 -10.63 32.97 23.68
N GLU A 610 -11.48 32.27 24.42
CA GLU A 610 -12.09 32.79 25.65
C GLU A 610 -11.01 33.07 26.73
N GLY A 611 -9.93 32.29 26.75
CA GLY A 611 -8.83 32.38 27.73
C GLY A 611 -9.04 31.46 28.93
N GLU A 612 -8.00 31.29 29.76
CA GLU A 612 -8.12 30.62 31.07
C GLU A 612 -8.66 31.55 32.16
#